data_AF-A0A7K2QH22-F1
#
_entry.id   AF-A0A7K2QH22-F1
#
_cell.length_a   1.000
_cell.length_b   1.000
_cell.length_c   1.000
_cell.angle_alpha   90.00
_cell.angle_beta   90.00
_cell.angle_gamma   90.00
#
_symmetry.space_group_name_H-M   'P 1'
#
loop_
_entity.id
_entity.type
_entity.pdbx_description
1 polymer ?
#
loop_
_entity_poly.entity_id
_entity_poly.type
_entity_poly.pdbx_seq_one_letter_code
_entity_poly.pdbx_strand_id
1 'polypeptide(L)' 'MSATRSSRLLPDLSPWRSSRDFRLLFFQGAVTFFTSFMAMIALPLQIKHLTDSPLAVGAMGAVELVPLVVFGLYGG' A
#
# COMPACT_ATOMS: atom_id res chain seq x y z
N MET A 1 35.23 26.67 -0.99
CA MET A 1 33.99 26.89 -0.19
C MET A 1 32.92 27.25 -1.22
N SER A 2 31.87 26.50 -1.54
CA SER A 2 30.80 26.00 -0.69
C SER A 2 29.82 25.26 -1.63
N ALA A 3 29.65 23.94 -1.49
CA ALA A 3 28.63 23.19 -2.23
C ALA A 3 28.24 21.94 -1.44
N THR A 4 27.89 22.08 -0.16
CA THR A 4 27.66 20.89 0.69
C THR A 4 26.75 21.13 1.90
N ARG A 5 25.85 22.12 1.85
CA ARG A 5 24.80 22.27 2.88
C ARG A 5 23.45 21.67 2.51
N SER A 6 23.06 21.67 1.22
CA SER A 6 21.74 21.18 0.78
C SER A 6 21.62 19.65 0.79
N SER A 7 22.73 18.93 0.59
CA SER A 7 22.75 17.45 0.55
C SER A 7 22.40 16.78 1.89
N ARG A 8 22.40 17.51 3.01
CA ARG A 8 22.03 16.95 4.33
C ARG A 8 20.52 17.03 4.62
N LEU A 9 19.77 17.77 3.81
CA LEU A 9 18.31 17.91 3.93
C LEU A 9 17.56 17.01 2.94
N LEU A 10 18.24 16.55 1.89
CA LEU A 10 17.64 15.70 0.86
C LEU A 10 17.84 14.22 1.24
N PRO A 11 16.83 13.36 1.00
CA PRO A 11 16.99 11.92 1.14
C PRO A 11 18.13 11.40 0.27
N ASP A 12 18.99 10.55 0.83
CA ASP A 12 20.07 9.92 0.07
C ASP A 12 19.49 8.96 -0.98
N LEU A 13 19.72 9.26 -2.26
CA LEU A 13 19.28 8.46 -3.40
C LEU A 13 20.35 7.46 -3.88
N SER A 14 21.47 7.34 -3.17
CA SER A 14 22.50 6.32 -3.45
C SER A 14 21.97 4.88 -3.54
N PRO A 15 21.00 4.42 -2.70
CA PRO A 15 20.49 3.05 -2.76
C PRO A 15 19.87 2.69 -4.11
N TRP A 16 19.22 3.65 -4.77
CA TRP A 16 18.62 3.49 -6.09
C TRP A 16 19.63 3.23 -7.21
N ARG A 17 20.86 3.74 -7.08
CA ARG A 17 21.92 3.54 -8.06
C ARG A 17 22.83 2.37 -7.70
N SER A 18 23.01 2.10 -6.40
CA SER A 18 23.99 1.12 -5.92
C SER A 18 23.49 -0.32 -5.87
N SER A 19 22.17 -0.58 -5.71
CA SER A 19 21.65 -1.95 -5.57
C SER A 19 20.48 -2.23 -6.51
N ARG A 20 20.57 -3.32 -7.28
CA ARG A 20 19.48 -3.80 -8.14
C ARG A 20 18.30 -4.32 -7.32
N ASP A 21 18.58 -5.06 -6.26
CA ASP A 21 17.55 -5.68 -5.41
C ASP A 21 16.74 -4.62 -4.68
N PHE A 22 17.39 -3.55 -4.22
CA PHE A 22 16.71 -2.40 -3.64
C PHE A 22 15.69 -1.79 -4.61
N ARG A 23 16.09 -1.59 -5.88
CA ARG A 23 15.15 -1.08 -6.90
C ARG A 23 13.96 -2.01 -7.09
N LEU A 24 14.21 -3.31 -7.18
CA LEU A 24 13.14 -4.31 -7.39
C LEU A 24 12.14 -4.28 -6.24
N LEU A 25 12.61 -4.32 -5.00
CA LEU A 25 11.77 -4.23 -3.80
C LEU A 25 11.04 -2.90 -3.72
N PHE A 26 11.71 -1.79 -4.04
CA PHE A 26 11.10 -0.48 -4.05
C PHE A 26 9.97 -0.39 -5.07
N PHE A 27 10.22 -0.80 -6.32
CA PHE A 27 9.20 -0.78 -7.38
C PHE A 27 8.04 -1.73 -7.07
N GLN A 28 8.33 -2.93 -6.60
CA GLN A 28 7.30 -3.88 -6.18
C GLN A 28 6.46 -3.31 -5.05
N GLY A 29 7.10 -2.77 -3.99
CA GLY A 29 6.41 -2.13 -2.88
C GLY A 29 5.56 -0.93 -3.33
N ALA A 30 6.09 -0.08 -4.20
CA ALA A 30 5.38 1.08 -4.73
C ALA A 30 4.14 0.67 -5.53
N VAL A 31 4.27 -0.32 -6.43
CA VAL A 31 3.14 -0.84 -7.21
C VAL A 31 2.11 -1.50 -6.29
N THR A 32 2.54 -2.38 -5.38
CA THR A 32 1.64 -3.04 -4.41
C THR A 32 0.89 -2.01 -3.57
N PHE A 33 1.57 -1.01 -3.04
CA PHE A 33 0.95 0.05 -2.25
C PHE A 33 -0.06 0.84 -3.08
N PHE A 34 0.32 1.25 -4.29
CA PHE A 34 -0.55 2.00 -5.18
C PHE A 34 -1.83 1.22 -5.54
N THR A 35 -1.69 -0.04 -5.95
CA THR A 35 -2.84 -0.90 -6.27
C THR A 35 -3.73 -1.15 -5.06
N SER A 36 -3.15 -1.35 -3.88
CA SER A 36 -3.91 -1.55 -2.64
C SER A 36 -4.76 -0.32 -2.30
N PHE A 37 -4.20 0.88 -2.47
CA PHE A 37 -4.92 2.12 -2.23
C PHE A 37 -6.07 2.33 -3.22
N MET A 38 -5.89 1.95 -4.49
CA MET A 38 -6.99 1.96 -5.47
C MET A 38 -8.13 1.03 -5.05
N ALA A 39 -7.83 -0.21 -4.63
CA ALA A 39 -8.85 -1.16 -4.19
C ALA A 39 -9.61 -0.70 -2.93
N MET A 40 -8.89 -0.11 -1.98
CA MET A 40 -9.44 0.42 -0.72
C MET A 40 -10.60 1.41 -0.96
N ILE A 41 -10.53 2.19 -2.04
CA ILE A 41 -11.54 3.19 -2.37
C ILE A 41 -12.53 2.66 -3.41
N ALA A 42 -12.04 1.95 -4.42
CA ALA A 42 -12.86 1.50 -5.54
C ALA A 42 -13.90 0.46 -5.12
N LEU A 43 -13.52 -0.53 -4.30
CA LEU A 43 -14.40 -1.64 -3.96
C LEU A 43 -15.64 -1.20 -3.15
N PRO A 44 -15.52 -0.39 -2.07
CA PRO A 44 -16.70 0.08 -1.33
C PRO A 44 -17.64 0.92 -2.19
N LEU A 45 -17.09 1.81 -3.02
CA LEU A 45 -17.89 2.66 -3.91
C LEU A 45 -18.61 1.82 -4.97
N GLN A 46 -17.93 0.83 -5.54
CA GLN A 46 -18.49 -0.06 -6.54
C GLN A 46 -19.61 -0.92 -5.97
N ILE A 47 -19.44 -1.48 -4.77
CA ILE A 47 -20.48 -2.27 -4.08
C ILE A 47 -21.68 -1.40 -3.75
N LYS A 48 -21.47 -0.18 -3.22
CA LYS A 48 -22.58 0.76 -2.98
C LYS A 48 -23.33 1.04 -4.27
N HIS A 49 -22.61 1.27 -5.38
CA HIS A 49 -23.27 1.61 -6.64
C HIS A 49 -24.07 0.43 -7.22
N LEU A 50 -23.58 -0.80 -7.07
CA LEU A 50 -24.23 -2.00 -7.59
C LEU A 50 -25.40 -2.50 -6.72
N THR A 51 -25.30 -2.36 -5.40
CA THR A 51 -26.27 -2.94 -4.44
C THR A 51 -27.16 -1.91 -3.75
N ASP A 52 -26.80 -0.62 -3.83
CA ASP A 52 -27.44 0.52 -3.15
C ASP A 52 -27.64 0.33 -1.63
N SER A 53 -26.82 -0.53 -1.02
CA SER A 53 -26.96 -0.95 0.36
C SER A 53 -25.68 -0.71 1.16
N PRO A 54 -25.73 0.07 2.25
CA PRO A 54 -24.59 0.27 3.14
C PRO A 54 -24.25 -0.99 3.94
N LEU A 55 -25.23 -1.89 4.17
CA LEU A 55 -25.00 -3.17 4.82
C LEU A 55 -24.10 -4.09 3.98
N ALA A 56 -24.25 -4.06 2.65
CA ALA A 56 -23.41 -4.84 1.74
C ALA A 56 -21.94 -4.39 1.78
N VAL A 57 -21.70 -3.08 1.90
CA VAL A 57 -20.34 -2.53 2.07
C VAL A 57 -19.73 -2.96 3.41
N GLY A 58 -20.51 -2.91 4.49
CA GLY A 58 -20.09 -3.40 5.81
C GLY A 58 -19.76 -4.91 5.81
N ALA A 59 -20.56 -5.71 5.12
CA ALA A 59 -20.32 -7.14 4.95
C ALA A 59 -19.02 -7.43 4.17
N MET A 60 -18.72 -6.66 3.12
CA MET A 60 -17.43 -6.77 2.41
C MET A 60 -16.24 -6.49 3.33
N GLY A 61 -16.31 -5.44 4.16
CA GLY A 61 -15.28 -5.17 5.16
C GLY A 61 -15.13 -6.30 6.18
N ALA A 62 -16.22 -6.95 6.59
CA ALA A 62 -16.16 -8.11 7.47
C ALA A 62 -15.42 -9.30 6.79
N VAL A 63 -15.65 -9.53 5.50
CA VAL A 63 -14.95 -10.58 4.72
C VAL A 63 -13.46 -10.27 4.55
N GLU A 64 -13.05 -9.00 4.58
CA GLU A 64 -11.63 -8.62 4.60
C GLU A 64 -11.00 -8.80 5.98
N LEU A 65 -11.69 -8.39 7.05
CA LEU A 65 -11.17 -8.43 8.42
C LEU A 65 -11.11 -9.83 9.01
N VAL A 66 -12.09 -10.70 8.74
CA VAL A 66 -12.17 -12.04 9.35
C VAL A 66 -10.94 -12.89 9.02
N PRO A 67 -10.54 -13.06 7.74
CA PRO A 67 -9.33 -13.78 7.40
C PRO A 67 -8.07 -13.10 7.94
N LEU A 68 -8.02 -11.76 7.95
CA LEU A 68 -6.88 -11.02 8.51
C LEU A 68 -6.68 -11.33 9.98
N VAL A 69 -7.76 -11.39 10.77
CA VAL A 69 -7.70 -11.75 12.19
C VAL A 69 -7.29 -13.22 12.36
N VAL A 70 -7.92 -14.13 11.62
CA VAL A 70 -7.62 -15.57 11.73
C VAL A 70 -6.18 -15.85 11.30
N PHE A 71 -5.80 -15.53 10.07
CA PHE A 71 -4.46 -15.82 9.57
C PHE A 71 -3.39 -14.90 10.16
N GLY A 72 -3.71 -13.67 10.55
CA GLY A 72 -2.75 -12.77 11.19
C GLY A 72 -2.36 -13.21 12.61
N LEU A 73 -3.28 -13.79 13.38
CA LEU A 73 -3.00 -14.32 14.72
C LEU A 73 -2.27 -15.67 14.70
N TYR A 74 -2.48 -16.48 13.65
CA TYR A 74 -1.91 -17.84 13.53
C TYR A 74 -0.79 -17.99 12.49
N GLY A 75 -0.47 -16.95 11.72
CA GLY A 75 0.43 -17.03 10.55
C GLY A 75 1.85 -16.51 10.75
N GLY A 76 2.21 -16.11 11.98
CA GLY A 76 3.58 -15.70 12.35
C GLY A 76 4.54 -16.88 12.48
#